data_AF-A0A914QEZ0-F1
#
_entry.id   AF-A0A914QEZ0-F1
#
_cell.length_a   1.000
_cell.length_b   1.000
_cell.length_c   1.000
_cell.angle_alpha   90.00
_cell.angle_beta   90.00
_cell.angle_gamma   90.00
#
_symmetry.space_group_name_H-M   'P 1'
#
loop_
_entity.id
_entity.type
_entity.pdbx_description
1 polymer ?
#
loop_
_entity_poly.entity_id
_entity_poly.type
_entity_poly.pdbx_seq_one_letter_code
_entity_poly.pdbx_strand_id
1 'polypeptide(L)'
;MPESITEAQLGFALKLLQSQYCNEKSVVFSPVSIATAIATVYLGAKGDTEKQIRNVLAEGFEPSDILSYFSKLMEHIKKEYGVKMPSSEPNPNDEDAITKRKLELCCLSDCNPTSECVLETFNRAYVNDDIKLKDEFVKKFDEYFVDGIEQVNFGKAVEVVEVC
;
A
#
# COMPACT_ATOMS: atom_id res chain seq x y z
N MET A 1 14.26 -22.07 -0.09
CA MET A 1 12.98 -21.44 -0.43
C MET A 1 12.36 -20.97 0.87
N PRO A 2 11.71 -19.80 0.91
CA PRO A 2 11.05 -19.30 2.12
C PRO A 2 10.03 -20.31 2.64
N GLU A 3 9.98 -20.50 3.96
CA GLU A 3 9.06 -21.42 4.64
C GLU A 3 7.67 -20.79 4.83
N SER A 4 7.55 -19.46 4.71
CA SER A 4 6.29 -18.72 4.77
C SER A 4 6.29 -17.48 3.88
N ILE A 5 5.10 -16.96 3.55
CA ILE A 5 4.98 -15.69 2.81
C ILE A 5 5.59 -14.53 3.61
N THR A 6 5.51 -14.53 4.94
CA THR A 6 6.18 -13.54 5.79
C THR A 6 7.70 -13.56 5.60
N GLU A 7 8.31 -14.74 5.55
CA GLU A 7 9.74 -14.86 5.26
C GLU A 7 10.07 -14.41 3.82
N ALA A 8 9.19 -14.71 2.86
CA ALA A 8 9.34 -14.19 1.50
C ALA A 8 9.29 -12.65 1.45
N GLN A 9 8.41 -12.01 2.23
CA GLN A 9 8.34 -10.55 2.35
C GLN A 9 9.60 -9.95 3.01
N LEU A 10 10.17 -10.62 4.01
CA LEU A 10 11.47 -10.23 4.58
C LEU A 10 12.57 -10.34 3.51
N GLY A 11 12.60 -11.44 2.75
CA GLY A 11 13.53 -11.61 1.64
C GLY A 11 13.38 -10.54 0.55
N PHE A 12 12.14 -10.17 0.22
CA PHE A 12 11.83 -9.06 -0.68
C PHE A 12 12.39 -7.73 -0.16
N ALA A 13 12.15 -7.40 1.10
CA ALA A 13 12.68 -6.19 1.74
C ALA A 13 14.21 -6.11 1.72
N LEU A 14 14.89 -7.23 2.03
CA LEU A 14 16.35 -7.30 2.01
C LEU A 14 16.92 -7.17 0.60
N LYS A 15 16.29 -7.81 -0.40
CA LYS A 15 16.69 -7.66 -1.81
C LYS A 15 16.51 -6.22 -2.30
N LEU A 16 15.41 -5.55 -1.92
CA LEU A 16 15.22 -4.12 -2.19
C LEU A 16 16.36 -3.31 -1.57
N LEU A 17 16.69 -3.53 -0.29
CA LEU A 17 17.78 -2.80 0.37
C LEU A 17 19.12 -3.02 -0.33
N GLN A 18 19.45 -4.27 -0.67
CA GLN A 18 20.68 -4.64 -1.37
C GLN A 18 20.78 -3.96 -2.74
N SER A 19 19.66 -3.82 -3.46
CA SER A 19 19.64 -3.12 -4.75
C SER A 19 20.00 -1.64 -4.67
N GLN A 20 19.87 -1.03 -3.48
CA GLN A 20 20.18 0.39 -3.25
C GLN A 20 21.59 0.63 -2.67
N TYR A 21 22.30 -0.44 -2.30
CA TYR A 21 23.57 -0.38 -1.56
C TYR A 21 24.74 0.24 -2.36
N CYS A 22 24.55 0.52 -3.65
CA CYS A 22 25.59 1.10 -4.51
C CYS A 22 25.75 2.63 -4.43
N ASN A 23 24.92 3.34 -3.64
CA ASN A 23 24.78 4.80 -3.79
C ASN A 23 25.37 5.69 -2.68
N GLU A 24 26.05 5.15 -1.66
CA GLU A 24 26.63 5.89 -0.51
C GLU A 24 25.68 6.91 0.17
N LYS A 25 24.38 6.78 -0.07
CA LYS A 25 23.32 7.69 0.39
C LYS A 25 22.46 6.98 1.41
N SER A 26 21.85 7.77 2.30
CA SER A 26 20.79 7.28 3.18
C SER A 26 19.63 6.72 2.36
N VAL A 27 19.10 5.58 2.77
CA VAL A 27 17.99 4.88 2.12
C VAL A 27 16.88 4.67 3.13
N VAL A 28 15.67 5.09 2.79
CA VAL A 28 14.44 4.84 3.55
C VAL A 28 13.36 4.41 2.56
N PHE A 29 12.68 3.30 2.84
CA PHE A 29 11.52 2.84 2.09
C PHE A 29 10.65 1.96 2.97
N SER A 30 9.38 1.77 2.58
CA SER A 30 8.45 0.82 3.20
C SER A 30 8.30 -0.40 2.28
N PRO A 31 8.94 -1.54 2.61
CA PRO A 31 8.80 -2.76 1.81
C PRO A 31 7.34 -3.20 1.70
N VAL A 32 6.57 -3.07 2.79
CA VAL A 32 5.15 -3.45 2.83
C VAL A 32 4.33 -2.62 1.86
N SER A 33 4.51 -1.29 1.83
CA SER A 33 3.78 -0.42 0.91
C SER A 33 4.11 -0.72 -0.56
N ILE A 34 5.37 -0.97 -0.88
CA ILE A 34 5.77 -1.34 -2.24
C ILE A 34 5.17 -2.72 -2.61
N ALA A 35 5.25 -3.69 -1.71
CA ALA A 35 4.73 -5.03 -1.96
C ALA A 35 3.21 -5.04 -2.13
N THR A 36 2.47 -4.28 -1.32
CA THR A 36 1.00 -4.21 -1.43
C THR A 36 0.58 -3.56 -2.75
N ALA A 37 1.26 -2.49 -3.20
CA ALA A 37 1.00 -1.88 -4.51
C ALA A 37 1.27 -2.86 -5.66
N ILE A 38 2.37 -3.62 -5.60
CA ILE A 38 2.67 -4.67 -6.59
C ILE A 38 1.63 -5.81 -6.53
N ALA A 39 1.16 -6.19 -5.34
CA ALA A 39 0.11 -7.19 -5.17
C ALA A 39 -1.22 -6.76 -5.80
N THR A 40 -1.52 -5.46 -5.82
CA THR A 40 -2.67 -4.91 -6.54
C THR A 40 -2.54 -5.11 -8.05
N VAL A 41 -1.34 -4.89 -8.62
CA VAL A 41 -1.05 -5.17 -10.03
C VAL A 41 -1.11 -6.67 -10.33
N TYR A 42 -0.58 -7.48 -9.41
CA TYR A 42 -0.59 -8.94 -9.48
C TYR A 42 -2.01 -9.50 -9.68
N LEU A 43 -3.00 -8.92 -9.01
CA LEU A 43 -4.40 -9.32 -9.12
C LEU A 43 -4.94 -9.29 -10.56
N GLY A 44 -4.49 -8.33 -11.36
CA GLY A 44 -4.90 -8.17 -12.76
C GLY A 44 -3.99 -8.86 -13.77
N ALA A 45 -2.79 -9.29 -13.35
CA ALA A 45 -1.79 -9.87 -14.22
C ALA A 45 -2.15 -11.32 -14.64
N LYS A 46 -1.67 -11.74 -15.81
CA LYS A 46 -1.78 -13.13 -16.30
C LYS A 46 -0.52 -13.55 -17.04
N GLY A 47 -0.34 -14.85 -17.24
CA GLY A 47 0.76 -15.39 -18.05
C GLY A 47 2.12 -15.06 -17.43
N ASP A 48 3.06 -14.61 -18.25
CA ASP A 48 4.44 -14.40 -17.77
C ASP A 48 4.55 -13.20 -16.83
N THR A 49 3.72 -12.17 -17.00
CA THR A 49 3.66 -11.02 -16.07
C THR A 49 3.23 -11.47 -14.68
N GLU A 50 2.22 -12.34 -14.58
CA GLU A 50 1.76 -12.90 -13.30
C GLU A 50 2.87 -13.72 -12.64
N LYS A 51 3.54 -14.61 -13.37
CA LYS A 51 4.68 -15.39 -12.85
C LYS A 51 5.84 -14.52 -12.37
N GLN A 52 6.21 -13.49 -13.14
CA GLN A 52 7.31 -12.58 -12.78
C GLN A 52 7.01 -11.84 -11.49
N ILE A 53 5.80 -11.28 -11.37
CA ILE A 53 5.37 -10.59 -10.15
C ILE A 53 5.29 -11.56 -8.97
N ARG A 54 4.74 -12.76 -9.18
CA ARG A 54 4.66 -13.81 -8.17
C ARG A 54 6.04 -14.16 -7.59
N ASN A 55 7.03 -14.33 -8.46
CA ASN A 55 8.39 -14.67 -8.03
C ASN A 55 9.05 -13.55 -7.21
N VAL A 56 8.70 -12.29 -7.48
CA VAL A 56 9.17 -11.14 -6.69
C VAL A 56 8.49 -11.10 -5.32
N LEU A 57 7.17 -11.32 -5.27
CA LEU A 57 6.39 -11.23 -4.03
C LEU A 57 6.60 -12.43 -3.11
N ALA A 58 6.49 -13.65 -3.64
CA ALA A 58 6.55 -14.89 -2.87
C ALA A 58 6.77 -16.11 -3.79
N GLU A 59 8.00 -16.28 -4.28
CA GLU A 59 8.38 -17.42 -5.11
C GLU A 59 8.07 -18.75 -4.39
N GLY A 60 7.41 -19.67 -5.10
CA GLY A 60 7.05 -20.99 -4.60
C GLY A 60 5.68 -21.08 -3.90
N PHE A 61 4.96 -19.97 -3.76
CA PHE A 61 3.60 -19.96 -3.19
C PHE A 61 2.52 -19.90 -4.27
N GLU A 62 1.35 -20.47 -3.96
CA GLU A 62 0.20 -20.43 -4.86
C GLU A 62 -0.43 -19.03 -4.92
N PRO A 63 -0.98 -18.61 -6.08
CA PRO A 63 -1.57 -17.28 -6.23
C PRO A 63 -2.63 -16.92 -5.18
N SER A 64 -3.48 -17.89 -4.79
CA SER A 64 -4.51 -17.70 -3.77
C SER A 64 -3.93 -17.41 -2.39
N ASP A 65 -2.80 -18.03 -2.04
CA ASP A 65 -2.17 -17.84 -0.73
C ASP A 65 -1.55 -16.46 -0.62
N ILE A 66 -0.96 -15.97 -1.71
CA ILE A 66 -0.39 -14.62 -1.81
C ILE A 66 -1.48 -13.57 -1.66
N LEU A 67 -2.57 -13.68 -2.43
CA LEU A 67 -3.70 -12.75 -2.33
C LEU A 67 -4.35 -12.80 -0.95
N SER A 68 -4.52 -14.00 -0.37
CA SER A 68 -5.05 -14.16 0.99
C SER A 68 -4.16 -13.51 2.06
N TYR A 69 -2.83 -13.64 1.91
CA TYR A 69 -1.87 -13.00 2.80
C TYR A 69 -2.03 -11.48 2.80
N PHE A 70 -2.04 -10.85 1.62
CA PHE A 70 -2.20 -9.39 1.52
C PHE A 70 -3.58 -8.93 1.99
N SER A 71 -4.64 -9.69 1.71
CA SER A 71 -5.98 -9.42 2.27
C SER A 71 -5.96 -9.32 3.79
N LYS A 72 -5.39 -10.34 4.44
CA LYS A 72 -5.30 -10.42 5.91
C LYS A 72 -4.40 -9.34 6.48
N LEU A 73 -3.31 -9.02 5.80
CA LEU A 73 -2.40 -7.95 6.19
C LEU A 73 -3.14 -6.60 6.17
N MET A 74 -3.84 -6.28 5.09
CA MET A 74 -4.61 -5.04 4.97
C MET A 74 -5.76 -4.98 5.98
N GLU A 75 -6.44 -6.11 6.24
CA GLU A 75 -7.45 -6.20 7.29
C GLU A 75 -6.87 -5.97 8.69
N HIS A 76 -5.71 -6.55 9.01
CA HIS A 76 -5.07 -6.35 10.31
C HIS A 76 -4.67 -4.90 10.50
N ILE A 77 -4.03 -4.28 9.49
CA ILE A 77 -3.66 -2.87 9.55
C ILE A 77 -4.90 -2.00 9.77
N LYS A 78 -6.03 -2.31 9.11
CA LYS A 78 -7.31 -1.60 9.28
C LYS A 78 -7.95 -1.80 10.66
N LYS A 79 -7.87 -3.00 11.24
CA LYS A 79 -8.54 -3.38 12.50
C LYS A 79 -7.74 -2.98 13.73
N GLU A 80 -6.43 -3.15 13.71
CA GLU A 80 -5.54 -2.99 14.88
C GLU A 80 -5.17 -1.52 15.13
N TYR A 81 -5.23 -0.68 14.08
CA TYR A 81 -4.88 0.74 14.12
C TYR A 81 -6.00 1.64 13.61
N GLY A 82 -7.26 1.22 13.80
CA GLY A 82 -8.47 1.85 13.26
C GLY A 82 -8.66 3.32 13.64
N VAL A 83 -7.94 4.21 12.98
CA VAL A 83 -8.20 5.64 12.96
C VAL A 83 -9.50 5.85 12.20
N LYS A 84 -10.44 6.50 12.87
CA LYS A 84 -11.50 7.24 12.20
C LYS A 84 -10.82 8.42 11.51
N MET A 85 -10.51 8.29 10.22
CA MET A 85 -10.16 9.45 9.42
C MET A 85 -11.34 10.43 9.47
N PRO A 86 -11.17 11.67 9.99
CA PRO A 86 -12.17 12.69 9.78
C PRO A 86 -12.30 12.87 8.27
N SER A 87 -13.53 12.80 7.78
CA SER A 87 -13.91 12.83 6.36
C SER A 87 -13.60 14.15 5.63
N SER A 88 -12.71 14.98 6.18
CA SER A 88 -12.34 16.29 5.65
C SER A 88 -10.90 16.62 6.03
N GLU A 89 -10.12 17.13 5.08
CA GLU A 89 -8.83 17.76 5.34
C GLU A 89 -8.97 18.90 6.36
N PRO A 90 -8.02 19.08 7.29
CA PRO A 90 -8.04 20.22 8.19
C PRO A 90 -7.91 21.51 7.39
N ASN A 91 -8.68 22.53 7.78
CA ASN A 91 -8.64 23.83 7.14
C ASN A 91 -7.18 24.37 7.13
N PRO A 92 -6.62 24.74 5.97
CA PRO A 92 -5.22 25.19 5.86
C PRO A 92 -4.91 26.47 6.66
N ASN A 93 -5.93 27.17 7.16
CA ASN A 93 -5.77 28.36 8.01
C ASN A 93 -5.92 28.06 9.52
N ASP A 94 -6.15 26.80 9.89
CA ASP A 94 -6.25 26.40 11.30
C ASP A 94 -4.90 25.82 11.76
N GLU A 95 -4.01 26.72 12.19
CA GLU A 95 -2.67 26.36 12.66
C GLU A 95 -2.71 25.37 13.83
N ASP A 96 -3.76 25.37 14.63
CA ASP A 96 -3.93 24.46 15.77
C ASP A 96 -4.25 23.04 15.29
N ALA A 97 -5.13 22.91 14.28
CA ALA A 97 -5.42 21.62 13.64
C ALA A 97 -4.19 21.06 12.90
N ILE A 98 -3.43 21.92 12.22
CA ILE A 98 -2.18 21.54 11.53
C ILE A 98 -1.11 21.11 12.53
N THR A 99 -0.96 21.84 13.63
CA THR A 99 0.03 21.56 14.68
C THR A 99 -0.29 20.27 15.42
N LYS A 100 -1.58 20.03 15.71
CA LYS A 100 -2.04 18.78 16.32
C LYS A 100 -1.77 17.57 15.43
N ARG A 101 -2.05 17.68 14.12
CA ARG A 101 -1.76 16.61 13.14
C ARG A 101 -0.25 16.36 12.99
N LYS A 102 0.59 17.41 13.05
CA LYS A 102 2.06 17.28 13.04
C LYS A 102 2.61 16.61 14.31
N LEU A 103 1.96 16.84 15.46
CA LEU A 103 2.40 16.27 16.74
C LEU A 103 2.08 14.77 16.84
N GLU A 104 0.94 14.33 16.31
CA GLU A 104 0.56 12.91 16.22
C GLU A 104 1.53 12.09 15.34
N LEU A 105 2.18 12.72 14.35
CA LEU A 105 3.15 12.07 13.46
C LEU A 105 4.57 11.91 14.07
N CYS A 106 4.88 12.61 15.17
CA CYS A 106 6.26 12.74 15.67
C CYS A 106 6.67 11.68 16.71
N CYS A 107 5.73 10.91 17.25
CA CYS A 107 5.96 10.03 18.40
C CYS A 107 6.56 8.64 18.06
N LEU A 108 7.52 8.56 17.13
CA LEU A 108 8.19 7.28 16.78
C LEU A 108 9.45 6.97 17.62
N SER A 109 9.84 7.81 18.59
CA SER A 109 11.10 7.60 19.32
C SER A 109 10.99 6.96 20.71
N ASP A 110 9.80 6.91 21.35
CA ASP A 110 9.71 6.50 22.76
C ASP A 110 8.37 5.81 23.13
N CYS A 111 7.91 4.82 22.36
CA CYS A 111 6.59 4.20 22.62
C CYS A 111 6.59 3.22 23.81
N ASN A 112 6.15 3.75 24.95
CA ASN A 112 5.36 3.02 25.96
C ASN A 112 4.11 2.41 25.26
N PRO A 113 3.79 1.11 25.40
CA PRO A 113 2.71 0.44 24.66
C PRO A 113 1.27 0.89 24.99
N THR A 114 1.09 2.03 25.67
CA THR A 114 -0.20 2.56 26.10
C THR A 114 -0.60 3.90 25.45
N SER A 115 0.18 4.41 24.49
CA SER A 115 -0.25 5.50 23.60
C SER A 115 -0.59 4.92 22.22
N GLU A 116 -1.80 5.18 21.73
CA GLU A 116 -2.35 4.70 20.45
C GLU A 116 -1.36 4.98 19.29
N CYS A 117 -0.61 3.96 18.89
CA CYS A 117 0.21 4.01 17.68
C CYS A 117 -0.72 4.01 16.48
N VAL A 118 -0.50 4.91 15.52
CA VAL A 118 -1.26 4.95 14.27
C VAL A 118 -0.37 4.42 13.15
N LEU A 119 -0.80 3.33 12.51
CA LEU A 119 -0.17 2.77 11.32
C LEU A 119 -1.21 2.65 10.21
N GLU A 120 -0.99 3.39 9.12
CA GLU A 120 -1.89 3.42 7.98
C GLU A 120 -1.16 3.11 6.67
N THR A 121 -1.82 2.37 5.78
CA THR A 121 -1.40 2.22 4.39
C THR A 121 -2.64 2.08 3.51
N PHE A 122 -2.64 2.79 2.39
CA PHE A 122 -3.76 2.83 1.45
C PHE A 122 -3.23 2.60 0.04
N ASN A 123 -3.96 1.82 -0.74
CA ASN A 123 -3.73 1.63 -2.17
C ASN A 123 -4.99 2.02 -2.91
N ARG A 124 -4.93 3.12 -3.66
CA ARG A 124 -5.99 3.56 -4.57
C ARG A 124 -5.54 3.35 -6.01
N ALA A 125 -6.41 2.78 -6.83
CA ALA A 125 -6.16 2.64 -8.26
C ALA A 125 -6.88 3.76 -9.03
N TYR A 126 -6.11 4.62 -9.69
CA TYR A 126 -6.63 5.63 -10.59
C TYR A 126 -6.66 5.10 -12.03
N VAL A 127 -7.81 5.20 -12.67
CA VAL A 127 -8.07 4.62 -14.00
C VAL A 127 -8.66 5.70 -14.89
N ASN A 128 -8.25 5.75 -16.17
CA ASN A 128 -8.82 6.74 -17.08
C ASN A 128 -10.32 6.50 -17.26
N ASP A 129 -11.11 7.57 -17.34
CA ASP A 129 -12.57 7.51 -17.47
C ASP A 129 -13.07 6.76 -18.72
N ASP A 130 -12.25 6.71 -19.78
CA ASP A 130 -12.52 5.96 -21.01
C ASP A 130 -12.17 4.45 -20.92
N ILE A 131 -11.50 4.00 -19.85
CA ILE A 131 -11.15 2.60 -19.63
C ILE A 131 -12.24 1.90 -18.81
N LYS A 132 -12.90 0.94 -19.45
CA LYS A 132 -13.83 0.04 -18.78
C LYS A 132 -13.11 -1.16 -18.18
N LEU A 133 -13.09 -1.24 -16.85
CA LEU A 133 -12.60 -2.41 -16.14
C LEU A 133 -13.58 -3.58 -16.19
N LYS A 134 -13.06 -4.79 -16.04
CA LYS A 134 -13.88 -6.00 -15.92
C LYS A 134 -14.47 -6.07 -14.50
N ASP A 135 -15.76 -6.36 -14.40
CA ASP A 135 -16.48 -6.46 -13.12
C ASP A 135 -15.81 -7.47 -12.16
N GLU A 136 -15.29 -8.58 -12.70
CA GLU A 136 -14.55 -9.58 -11.90
C GLU A 136 -13.30 -8.99 -11.24
N PHE A 137 -12.59 -8.10 -11.95
CA PHE A 137 -11.41 -7.43 -11.42
C PHE A 137 -11.80 -6.44 -10.32
N VAL A 138 -12.81 -5.59 -10.56
CA VAL A 138 -13.31 -4.62 -9.57
C VAL A 138 -13.74 -5.33 -8.29
N LYS A 139 -14.54 -6.40 -8.42
CA LYS A 139 -14.99 -7.20 -7.28
C LYS A 139 -13.83 -7.76 -6.46
N LYS A 140 -12.83 -8.33 -7.11
CA LYS A 140 -11.65 -8.87 -6.44
C LYS A 140 -10.79 -7.75 -5.83
N PHE A 141 -10.72 -6.60 -6.47
CA PHE A 141 -9.98 -5.46 -5.96
C PHE A 141 -10.55 -5.00 -4.62
N ASP A 142 -11.88 -4.84 -4.54
CA ASP A 142 -12.58 -4.44 -3.33
C ASP A 142 -12.55 -5.53 -2.23
N GLU A 143 -12.43 -6.80 -2.62
CA GLU A 143 -12.28 -7.92 -1.70
C GLU A 143 -10.89 -7.93 -1.02
N TYR A 144 -9.84 -7.64 -1.79
CA TYR A 144 -8.45 -7.77 -1.31
C TYR A 144 -7.81 -6.46 -0.84
N PHE A 145 -8.31 -5.30 -1.28
CA PHE A 145 -7.69 -4.00 -1.08
C PHE A 145 -8.68 -2.93 -0.60
N VAL A 146 -8.18 -1.97 0.19
CA VAL A 146 -9.02 -1.16 1.08
C VAL A 146 -9.55 0.12 0.42
N ASP A 147 -8.87 0.69 -0.58
CA ASP A 147 -9.11 2.07 -1.03
C ASP A 147 -9.52 2.19 -2.51
N GLY A 148 -10.23 1.18 -3.00
CA GLY A 148 -11.06 1.23 -4.20
C GLY A 148 -10.38 1.62 -5.52
N ILE A 149 -11.22 1.74 -6.54
CA ILE A 149 -10.83 2.21 -7.87
C ILE A 149 -11.55 3.54 -8.13
N GLU A 150 -10.79 4.54 -8.55
CA GLU A 150 -11.31 5.85 -8.93
C GLU A 150 -11.08 6.10 -10.41
N GLN A 151 -12.13 6.53 -11.12
CA GLN A 151 -12.01 6.94 -12.51
C GLN A 151 -11.73 8.44 -12.60
N VAL A 152 -10.63 8.80 -13.29
CA VAL A 152 -10.14 10.16 -13.46
C VAL A 152 -9.87 10.45 -14.94
N ASN A 153 -9.80 11.73 -15.33
CA ASN A 153 -9.46 12.10 -16.71
C ASN A 153 -7.99 12.52 -16.82
N PHE A 154 -7.12 11.61 -17.27
CA PHE A 154 -5.68 11.90 -17.40
C PHE A 154 -5.34 12.92 -18.49
N GLY A 155 -6.29 13.26 -19.37
CA GLY A 155 -6.13 14.33 -20.37
C GLY A 155 -6.10 15.74 -19.76
N LYS A 156 -6.55 15.89 -18.51
CA LYS A 156 -6.52 17.15 -17.75
C LYS A 156 -5.48 17.10 -16.63
N ALA A 157 -4.20 17.10 -17.02
CA ALA A 157 -3.07 16.87 -16.11
C ALA A 157 -3.01 17.79 -14.88
N VAL A 158 -3.53 19.02 -14.95
CA VAL A 158 -3.50 19.98 -13.83
C VAL A 158 -4.47 19.58 -12.71
N GLU A 159 -5.64 19.01 -13.03
CA GLU A 159 -6.64 18.59 -12.05
C GLU A 159 -6.28 17.25 -11.37
N VAL A 160 -5.47 16.41 -12.03
CA VAL A 160 -5.11 15.06 -11.51
C VAL A 160 -3.93 15.09 -10.54
N VAL A 161 -3.01 16.03 -10.70
CA VAL A 161 -1.83 16.14 -9.81
C VAL A 161 -2.19 16.71 -8.44
N GLU A 162 -3.28 17.49 -8.33
CA GLU A 162 -3.75 18.05 -7.05
C GLU A 162 -4.55 17.03 -6.19
N VAL A 163 -4.91 15.87 -6.76
CA VAL A 163 -5.67 14.79 -6.08
C VAL A 163 -4.74 13.72 -5.49
N CYS A 164 -3.45 13.71 -5.85
CA CYS A 164 -2.43 12.76 -5.41
C CYS A 164 -1.45 13.37 -4.41
#